data_AF-A0A120MK24-F1
#
_entry.id   AF-A0A120MK24-F1
#
_cell.length_a   1.000
_cell.length_b   1.000
_cell.length_c   1.000
_cell.angle_alpha   90.00
_cell.angle_beta   90.00
_cell.angle_gamma   90.00
#
_symmetry.space_group_name_H-M   'P 1'
#
loop_
_entity.id
_entity.type
_entity.pdbx_description
1 polymer ?
#
loop_
_entity_poly.entity_id
_entity_poly.type
_entity_poly.pdbx_seq_one_letter_code
_entity_poly.pdbx_strand_id
1 'polypeptide(L)'
;MTQRIKALFAWTAQGEESAKLIGVRYLEAGLAVTFHGEAQKDELIFLGEKKDMTHVLYFIDHERLLLISLADEMGGFTVEVLVEDLILPC
;
A
#
# COMPACT_ATOMS: atom_id res chain seq x y z
N MET A 1 -6.43 18.20 -12.21
CA MET A 1 -6.05 16.91 -12.83
C MET A 1 -6.31 15.84 -11.78
N THR A 2 -7.13 14.83 -12.06
CA THR A 2 -7.41 13.76 -11.09
C THR A 2 -6.13 12.91 -10.96
N GLN A 3 -5.33 13.10 -9.92
CA GLN A 3 -4.19 12.22 -9.66
C GLN A 3 -4.74 10.79 -9.52
N ARG A 4 -4.30 9.89 -10.40
CA ARG A 4 -4.71 8.50 -10.38
C ARG A 4 -3.91 7.80 -9.27
N ILE A 5 -4.60 7.22 -8.29
CA ILE A 5 -3.97 6.49 -7.18
C ILE A 5 -3.19 5.31 -7.75
N LYS A 6 -1.89 5.26 -7.46
CA LYS A 6 -0.98 4.14 -7.68
C LYS A 6 -0.51 3.63 -6.33
N ALA A 7 -0.83 2.38 -6.02
CA ALA A 7 -0.56 1.77 -4.73
C ALA A 7 0.51 0.66 -4.86
N LEU A 8 1.56 0.77 -4.06
CA LEU A 8 2.54 -0.29 -3.88
C LEU A 8 2.12 -1.17 -2.71
N PHE A 9 2.03 -2.47 -2.94
CA PHE A 9 1.76 -3.44 -1.88
C PHE A 9 3.06 -4.14 -1.51
N ALA A 10 3.48 -3.97 -0.26
CA ALA A 10 4.62 -4.64 0.33
C ALA A 10 4.17 -5.31 1.64
N TRP A 11 4.92 -6.28 2.13
CA TRP A 11 4.53 -7.02 3.33
C TRP A 11 5.73 -7.54 4.12
N THR A 12 5.48 -7.96 5.36
CA THR A 12 6.33 -8.96 6.03
C THR A 12 5.86 -10.36 5.64
N ALA A 13 6.63 -11.40 5.99
CA ALA A 13 6.17 -12.79 5.87
C ALA A 13 4.78 -13.06 6.49
N GLN A 14 4.38 -12.35 7.56
CA GLN A 14 3.08 -12.53 8.21
C GLN A 14 1.95 -11.75 7.51
N GLY A 15 2.28 -10.69 6.77
CA GLY A 15 1.31 -9.85 6.06
C GLY A 15 1.00 -10.30 4.63
N GLU A 16 1.70 -11.32 4.11
CA GLU A 16 1.65 -11.73 2.70
C GLU A 16 0.24 -12.07 2.23
N GLU A 17 -0.48 -12.89 3.00
CA GLU A 17 -1.82 -13.36 2.61
C GLU A 17 -2.81 -12.18 2.49
N SER A 18 -2.84 -11.31 3.50
CA SER A 18 -3.71 -10.12 3.52
C SER A 18 -3.33 -9.15 2.40
N ALA A 19 -2.04 -8.92 2.17
CA ALA A 19 -1.57 -8.06 1.09
C ALA A 19 -2.02 -8.56 -0.29
N LYS A 20 -1.88 -9.86 -0.54
CA LYS A 20 -2.33 -10.48 -1.80
C LYS A 20 -3.83 -10.41 -1.96
N LEU A 21 -4.59 -10.78 -0.92
CA LEU A 21 -6.04 -10.77 -0.95
C LEU A 21 -6.60 -9.38 -1.25
N ILE A 22 -6.13 -8.37 -0.50
CA ILE A 22 -6.59 -6.99 -0.68
C ILE A 22 -6.11 -6.42 -2.02
N GLY A 23 -4.85 -6.68 -2.39
CA GLY A 23 -4.31 -6.17 -3.65
C GLY A 23 -5.05 -6.70 -4.87
N VAL A 24 -5.49 -7.96 -4.86
CA VAL A 24 -6.33 -8.53 -5.93
C VAL A 24 -7.67 -7.81 -5.98
N ARG A 25 -8.33 -7.59 -4.84
CA ARG A 25 -9.61 -6.85 -4.80
C ARG A 25 -9.48 -5.42 -5.32
N TYR A 26 -8.37 -4.75 -4.99
CA TYR A 26 -8.10 -3.40 -5.50
C TYR A 26 -7.86 -3.39 -7.01
N LEU A 27 -7.19 -4.41 -7.56
CA LEU A 27 -7.05 -4.59 -9.01
C LEU A 27 -8.41 -4.82 -9.69
N GLU A 28 -9.25 -5.69 -9.11
CA GLU A 28 -10.60 -5.98 -9.61
C GLU A 28 -11.48 -4.72 -9.62
N ALA A 29 -11.32 -3.86 -8.62
CA ALA A 29 -11.98 -2.56 -8.54
C ALA A 29 -11.36 -1.47 -9.45
N GLY A 30 -10.32 -1.80 -10.23
CA GLY A 30 -9.73 -0.90 -11.23
C GLY A 30 -8.65 0.06 -10.70
N LEU A 31 -8.12 -0.16 -9.49
CA LEU A 31 -6.98 0.62 -8.97
C LEU A 31 -5.66 0.13 -9.60
N ALA A 32 -4.70 1.05 -9.72
CA ALA A 32 -3.35 0.68 -10.15
C ALA A 32 -2.56 0.14 -8.95
N VAL A 33 -2.48 -1.19 -8.85
CA VAL A 33 -1.73 -1.88 -7.79
C VAL A 33 -0.44 -2.48 -8.34
N THR A 34 0.66 -2.28 -7.62
CA THR A 34 1.93 -2.96 -7.88
C THR A 34 2.31 -3.80 -6.67
N PHE A 35 2.40 -5.11 -6.84
CA PHE A 35 2.95 -5.99 -5.80
C PHE A 35 4.48 -5.90 -5.79
N HIS A 36 5.06 -5.55 -4.65
CA HIS A 36 6.50 -5.56 -4.43
C HIS A 36 6.98 -6.92 -3.93
N GLY A 37 6.35 -7.46 -2.89
CA GLY A 37 6.88 -8.60 -2.16
C GLY A 37 7.16 -8.28 -0.70
N GLU A 38 7.97 -9.15 -0.08
CA GLU A 38 8.51 -8.90 1.24
C GLU A 38 9.47 -7.69 1.21
N ALA A 39 9.32 -6.76 2.15
CA ALA A 39 10.15 -5.56 2.23
C ALA A 39 10.45 -5.20 3.68
N GLN A 40 11.49 -4.40 3.89
CA GLN A 40 11.78 -3.80 5.19
C GLN A 40 11.12 -2.43 5.31
N LYS A 41 10.70 -2.07 6.53
CA LYS A 41 10.00 -0.80 6.80
C LYS A 41 10.79 0.43 6.33
N ASP A 42 12.10 0.41 6.51
CA ASP A 42 12.97 1.54 6.18
C ASP A 42 13.12 1.78 4.67
N GLU A 43 12.75 0.79 3.84
CA GLU A 43 12.87 0.87 2.38
C GLU A 43 11.58 1.39 1.70
N LEU A 44 10.46 1.45 2.42
CA LEU A 44 9.14 1.65 1.83
C LEU A 44 8.97 2.98 1.09
N ILE A 45 9.48 4.07 1.68
CA ILE A 45 9.42 5.40 1.07
C ILE A 45 10.22 5.40 -0.24
N PHE A 46 11.47 4.93 -0.17
CA PHE A 46 12.34 4.83 -1.34
C PHE A 46 11.74 3.94 -2.44
N LEU A 47 11.13 2.80 -2.07
CA LEU A 47 10.47 1.90 -3.01
C LEU A 47 9.27 2.55 -3.70
N GLY A 48 8.47 3.31 -2.96
CA GLY A 48 7.33 4.03 -3.50
C GLY A 48 7.75 5.15 -4.45
N GLU A 49 8.72 5.97 -4.06
CA GLU A 49 9.28 7.04 -4.92
C GLU A 49 9.92 6.48 -6.19
N LYS A 50 10.79 5.46 -6.06
CA LYS A 50 11.48 4.83 -7.19
C LYS A 50 10.51 4.23 -8.22
N LYS A 51 9.33 3.80 -7.77
CA LYS A 51 8.29 3.19 -8.61
C LYS A 51 7.21 4.19 -9.04
N ASP A 52 7.36 5.48 -8.74
CA ASP A 52 6.37 6.53 -9.05
C ASP A 52 4.96 6.18 -8.50
N MET A 53 4.94 5.75 -7.24
CA MET A 53 3.75 5.36 -6.51
C MET A 53 3.23 6.53 -5.69
N THR A 54 1.91 6.64 -5.56
CA THR A 54 1.27 7.66 -4.73
C THR A 54 1.09 7.19 -3.29
N HIS A 55 0.97 5.88 -3.08
CA HIS A 55 0.74 5.26 -1.79
C HIS A 55 1.52 3.96 -1.68
N VAL A 56 1.96 3.62 -0.47
CA VAL A 56 2.51 2.31 -0.11
C VAL A 56 1.65 1.73 1.00
N LEU A 57 1.13 0.53 0.78
CA LEU A 57 0.44 -0.27 1.79
C LEU A 57 1.41 -1.38 2.20
N TYR A 58 1.92 -1.29 3.42
CA TYR A 58 2.85 -2.25 3.98
C TYR A 58 2.17 -3.10 5.05
N PHE A 59 1.87 -4.34 4.72
CA PHE A 59 1.17 -5.26 5.61
C PHE A 59 2.15 -5.86 6.62
N ILE A 60 1.93 -5.55 7.90
CA ILE A 60 2.77 -6.03 9.00
C ILE A 60 2.40 -7.48 9.33
N ASP A 61 1.11 -7.76 9.38
CA ASP A 61 0.52 -9.06 9.69
C ASP A 61 -0.90 -9.14 9.07
N HIS A 62 -1.71 -10.08 9.53
CA HIS A 62 -3.07 -10.26 9.02
C HIS A 62 -4.05 -9.16 9.43
N GLU A 63 -3.74 -8.40 10.49
CA GLU A 63 -4.63 -7.42 11.11
C GLU A 63 -4.18 -5.99 10.86
N ARG A 64 -2.88 -5.75 10.67
CA ARG A 64 -2.30 -4.39 10.67
C ARG A 64 -1.47 -4.11 9.43
N LEU A 65 -1.54 -2.87 8.97
CA LEU A 65 -0.68 -2.34 7.92
C LEU A 65 -0.23 -0.89 8.21
N LEU A 66 0.85 -0.47 7.55
CA LEU A 66 1.22 0.93 7.44
C LEU A 66 0.75 1.45 6.08
N LEU A 67 -0.07 2.50 6.12
CA LEU A 67 -0.40 3.28 4.95
C LEU A 67 0.54 4.48 4.89
N ILE A 68 1.35 4.53 3.85
CA ILE A 68 2.25 5.64 3.56
C ILE A 68 1.70 6.37 2.34
N SER A 69 1.33 7.63 2.51
CA SER A 69 1.00 8.50 1.39
C SER A 69 2.25 9.25 0.97
N LEU A 70 2.56 9.23 -0.33
CA LEU A 70 3.67 9.95 -0.95
C LEU A 70 3.17 11.16 -1.74
N ALA A 71 1.90 11.54 -1.56
CA ALA A 71 1.26 12.60 -2.33
C ALA A 71 2.01 13.94 -2.14
N ASP A 72 2.48 14.45 -3.28
CA ASP A 72 3.23 15.69 -3.44
C ASP A 72 2.41 16.90 -2.94
N GLU A 73 3.10 17.86 -2.31
CA GLU A 73 2.66 19.16 -1.74
C GLU A 73 2.30 19.28 -0.25
N MET A 74 1.84 18.24 0.47
CA MET A 74 1.51 18.40 1.92
C MET A 74 2.42 17.65 2.90
N GLY A 75 3.48 17.02 2.41
CA GLY A 75 4.34 16.15 3.21
C GLY A 75 3.65 14.81 3.42
N GLY A 76 4.20 13.76 2.80
CA GLY A 76 3.69 12.41 2.94
C GLY A 76 3.48 12.02 4.40
N PHE A 77 2.41 11.27 4.68
CA PHE A 77 2.13 10.77 6.02
C PHE A 77 2.31 9.27 6.09
N THR A 78 2.62 8.76 7.27
CA THR A 78 2.58 7.34 7.59
C THR A 78 1.62 7.14 8.74
N VAL A 79 0.67 6.22 8.57
CA VAL A 79 -0.30 5.87 9.62
C VAL A 79 -0.45 4.36 9.69
N GLU A 80 -0.62 3.83 10.89
CA GLU A 80 -0.97 2.42 11.10
C GLU A 80 -2.49 2.28 11.03
N VAL A 81 -2.97 1.30 10.27
CA VAL A 81 -4.39 1.06 9.98
C VAL A 81 -4.66 -0.43 10.11
N LEU A 82 -5.88 -0.80 10.51
CA LEU A 82 -6.30 -2.19 10.48
C LEU A 82 -6.65 -2.63 9.06
N VAL A 83 -6.38 -3.88 8.73
CA VAL A 83 -6.72 -4.47 7.43
C VAL A 83 -8.23 -4.44 7.20
N GLU A 84 -9.03 -4.60 8.26
CA GLU A 84 -10.50 -4.52 8.19
C GLU A 84 -11.03 -3.11 7.90
N ASP A 85 -10.26 -2.07 8.25
CA ASP A 85 -10.61 -0.67 8.01
C ASP A 85 -10.32 -0.23 6.56
N LEU A 86 -9.66 -1.08 5.77
CA LEU A 86 -9.42 -0.80 4.36
C LEU A 86 -10.76 -0.83 3.59
N ILE A 87 -11.20 0.35 3.16
CA ILE A 87 -12.37 0.48 2.30
C ILE A 87 -12.04 -0.15 0.94
N LEU A 88 -12.58 -1.35 0.72
CA LEU A 88 -12.56 -2.00 -0.57
C LEU A 88 -13.53 -1.27 -1.49
N PRO A 89 -13.09 -0.75 -2.65
CA PRO A 89 -14.01 -0.18 -3.61
C PRO A 89 -14.93 -1.29 -4.11
N CYS A 90 -16.24 -1.06 -3.99
CA CYS A 90 -17.31 -1.97 -4.36
C CYS A 90 -17.69 -1.88 -5.85
#